data_AF-A0A707G0Z9-F1
#
_entry.id   AF-A0A707G0Z9-F1
#
_cell.length_a   1.000
_cell.length_b   1.000
_cell.length_c   1.000
_cell.angle_alpha   90.00
_cell.angle_beta   90.00
_cell.angle_gamma   90.00
#
_symmetry.space_group_name_H-M   'P 1'
#
loop_
_entity.id
_entity.type
_entity.pdbx_description
1 polymer ?
#
loop_
_entity_poly.entity_id
_entity_poly.type
_entity_poly.pdbx_seq_one_letter_code
_entity_poly.pdbx_strand_id
1 'polypeptide(L)' 'GPLVMEVNASPGLEGIEKTTGVDIAGRMIQWIERHATPEFCLKIGG' A
#
# COMPACT_ATOMS: atom_id res chain seq x y z
N GLY A 1 26.74 6.65 4.35
CA GLY A 1 25.42 6.38 4.97
C GLY A 1 24.53 5.64 3.98
N PRO A 2 23.32 5.22 4.38
CA PRO A 2 22.37 4.60 3.44
C PRO A 2 21.95 5.61 2.35
N LEU A 3 21.85 5.13 1.11
CA LEU A 3 21.39 5.90 -0.05
C LEU A 3 20.10 5.26 -0.58
N VAL A 4 19.07 6.07 -0.79
CA VAL A 4 17.82 5.62 -1.43
C VAL A 4 18.02 5.61 -2.94
N MET A 5 17.68 4.49 -3.58
CA MET A 5 17.86 4.29 -5.02
C MET A 5 16.57 4.44 -5.82
N GLU A 6 15.46 3.91 -5.30
CA GLU A 6 14.17 3.90 -5.97
C GLU A 6 13.03 3.94 -4.95
N VAL A 7 11.89 4.53 -5.35
CA VAL A 7 10.61 4.43 -4.64
C VAL A 7 9.55 3.98 -5.65
N ASN A 8 8.90 2.85 -5.38
CA ASN A 8 7.84 2.30 -6.22
C ASN A 8 6.48 2.45 -5.53
N ALA A 9 5.53 3.13 -6.17
CA ALA A 9 4.18 3.34 -5.63
C ALA A 9 3.26 2.12 -5.78
N SER A 10 3.64 1.13 -6.58
CA SER A 10 2.87 -0.09 -6.85
C SER A 10 3.78 -1.33 -6.91
N PRO A 11 4.46 -1.69 -5.81
CA PRO A 11 5.35 -2.84 -5.76
C PRO A 11 4.56 -4.16 -5.82
N GLY A 12 5.18 -5.23 -6.32
CA GLY A 12 4.65 -6.59 -6.18
C GLY A 12 4.81 -7.10 -4.74
N LEU A 13 3.80 -7.82 -4.22
CA LEU A 13 3.75 -8.23 -2.81
C LEU A 13 4.10 -9.71 -2.57
N GLU A 14 3.83 -10.60 -3.53
CA GLU A 14 3.90 -12.06 -3.33
C GLU A 14 5.24 -12.55 -2.76
N GLY A 15 6.36 -12.10 -3.33
CA GLY A 15 7.68 -12.55 -2.92
C GLY A 15 8.03 -12.13 -1.49
N ILE A 16 7.82 -10.85 -1.17
CA ILE A 16 8.15 -10.30 0.15
C ILE A 16 7.24 -10.88 1.25
N GLU A 17 5.94 -11.07 0.98
CA GLU A 17 5.03 -11.70 1.94
C GLU A 17 5.40 -13.16 2.20
N LYS A 18 5.71 -13.95 1.16
CA LYS A 18 6.16 -15.35 1.32
C LYS A 18 7.46 -15.47 2.09
N THR A 19 8.42 -14.57 1.84
CA THR A 19 9.74 -14.63 2.50
C THR A 19 9.69 -14.15 3.95
N THR A 20 8.87 -13.15 4.26
CA THR A 20 8.85 -12.51 5.59
C THR A 20 7.73 -13.01 6.49
N GLY A 21 6.68 -13.61 5.92
CA GLY A 21 5.45 -13.96 6.65
C GLY A 21 4.63 -12.75 7.10
N VAL A 22 4.95 -11.54 6.61
CA VAL A 22 4.22 -10.32 6.93
C VAL A 22 3.04 -10.17 5.98
N ASP A 23 1.84 -9.97 6.52
CA ASP A 23 0.65 -9.59 5.77
C ASP A 23 0.69 -8.09 5.43
N ILE A 24 1.18 -7.78 4.23
CA ILE A 24 1.33 -6.41 3.72
C ILE A 24 0.01 -5.96 3.10
N ALA A 25 -0.64 -6.83 2.32
CA ALA A 25 -1.94 -6.54 1.71
C ALA A 25 -2.98 -6.15 2.77
N GLY A 26 -3.10 -6.92 3.86
CA GLY A 26 -3.99 -6.62 4.98
C GLY A 26 -3.66 -5.29 5.65
N ARG A 27 -2.37 -4.95 5.82
CA ARG A 27 -1.96 -3.65 6.36
C ARG A 27 -2.33 -2.48 5.45
N MET A 28 -2.27 -2.64 4.13
CA MET A 28 -2.71 -1.63 3.17
C MET A 28 -4.21 -1.38 3.29
N ILE A 29 -5.01 -2.45 3.33
CA ILE A 29 -6.46 -2.35 3.54
C ILE A 29 -6.77 -1.67 4.87
N GLN A 30 -6.13 -2.11 5.96
CA GLN A 30 -6.31 -1.50 7.28
C GLN A 30 -5.93 -0.02 7.29
N TRP A 31 -4.91 0.37 6.52
CA TRP A 31 -4.57 1.78 6.35
C TRP A 31 -5.67 2.54 5.63
N ILE A 32 -6.21 1.99 4.53
CA ILE A 32 -7.34 2.59 3.80
C ILE A 32 -8.54 2.74 4.74
N GLU A 33 -8.94 1.70 5.46
CA GLU A 33 -10.08 1.72 6.38
C GLU A 33 -9.97 2.83 7.44
N ARG A 34 -8.76 3.10 7.94
CA ARG A 34 -8.52 4.18 8.93
C ARG A 34 -8.61 5.59 8.36
N HIS A 35 -8.40 5.77 7.06
CA HIS A 35 -8.31 7.09 6.43
C HIS A 35 -9.47 7.38 5.48
N ALA A 36 -10.17 6.36 5.01
CA ALA A 36 -11.37 6.50 4.19
C ALA A 36 -12.46 7.15 5.04
N THR A 37 -12.98 8.28 4.55
CA THR A 37 -14.17 8.92 5.11
C THR A 37 -15.38 8.51 4.26
N PRO A 38 -16.60 8.42 4.84
CA PRO A 38 -17.79 8.02 4.10
C PRO A 38 -18.10 8.89 2.87
N GLU A 39 -17.58 10.12 2.83
CA GLU A 39 -17.76 11.06 1.72
C GLU A 39 -16.62 11.00 0.68
N PHE A 40 -15.69 10.06 0.82
CA PHE A 40 -14.63 9.85 -0.16
C PHE A 40 -15.22 9.21 -1.42
N CYS A 41 -15.77 10.06 -2.29
CA CYS A 41 -16.02 9.73 -3.68
C CYS A 41 -14.69 9.90 -4.43
N LEU A 42 -14.17 8.82 -5.03
CA LEU A 42 -13.18 8.96 -6.09
C LEU A 42 -13.83 9.84 -7.16
N LYS A 43 -13.42 11.12 -7.24
CA LYS A 43 -13.65 11.91 -8.44
C LYS A 43 -12.80 11.27 -9.53
N ILE A 44 -13.33 10.22 -10.13
CA ILE A 44 -12.92 9.75 -11.45
C ILE A 44 -13.22 10.94 -12.36
N GLY A 45 -12.20 11.75 -12.60
CA GLY A 45 -12.31 12.93 -13.43
C GLY A 45 -12.48 12.54 -14.89
N GLY A 46 -13.41 13.26 -15.56
CA GLY A 46 -13.44 13.65 -16.98
C GLY A 46 -12.94 12.67 -18.02
#